data_AF-A0A2E7Y6S1-F1
#
_entry.id   AF-A0A2E7Y6S1-F1
#
_cell.length_a   1.000
_cell.length_b   1.000
_cell.length_c   1.000
_cell.angle_alpha   90.00
_cell.angle_beta   90.00
_cell.angle_gamma   90.00
#
_symmetry.space_group_name_H-M   'P 1'
#
loop_
_entity.id
_entity.type
_entity.pdbx_description
1 polymer ?
#
loop_
_entity_poly.entity_id
_entity_poly.type
_entity_poly.pdbx_seq_one_letter_code
_entity_poly.pdbx_strand_id
1 'polypeptide(L)'
;GRGGHAAMPHLCIDPIAAAAAVIQSAQQVISREIDPVQGGVLSITRIEGGTTHNIIPESVYLQGTTRFLHPEAGEAIHAAFRQILEGVAAAHGCTTEITLHDGYPITFNAPEAYDRWQRITATTFGEQRVETMAPVMGGEDFSFYGQQIPACFFALGLLPAEKSDMPGLHHPRFDFNDDAIAMGIEAFAALVCD
;
A
#
# COMPACT_ATOMS: atom_id res chain seq x y z
N GLY A 1 -3.55 19.73 -20.20
CA GLY A 1 -4.59 19.86 -21.24
C GLY A 1 -4.62 21.29 -21.74
N ARG A 2 -5.76 21.73 -22.27
CA ARG A 2 -6.02 23.12 -22.68
C ARG A 2 -7.47 23.44 -22.34
N GLY A 3 -7.65 24.34 -21.38
CA GLY A 3 -8.97 24.72 -20.89
C GLY A 3 -9.75 25.60 -21.86
N GLY A 4 -11.01 25.85 -21.53
CA GLY A 4 -11.89 26.72 -22.33
C GLY A 4 -13.37 26.57 -21.99
N HIS A 5 -14.22 27.21 -22.78
CA HIS A 5 -15.66 27.17 -22.56
C HIS A 5 -16.22 25.78 -22.89
N ALA A 6 -16.99 25.18 -21.96
CA ALA A 6 -17.55 23.84 -22.12
C ALA A 6 -18.49 23.66 -23.33
N ALA A 7 -19.04 24.75 -23.90
CA ALA A 7 -19.87 24.72 -25.11
C ALA A 7 -19.05 24.67 -26.41
N MET A 8 -17.72 24.80 -26.33
CA MET A 8 -16.79 24.76 -27.47
C MET A 8 -15.68 23.74 -27.23
N PRO A 9 -16.00 22.45 -26.97
CA PRO A 9 -15.00 21.46 -26.57
C PRO A 9 -13.97 21.17 -27.68
N HIS A 10 -14.33 21.35 -28.95
CA HIS A 10 -13.43 21.19 -30.10
C HIS A 10 -12.27 22.20 -30.13
N LEU A 11 -12.33 23.28 -29.32
CA LEU A 11 -11.23 24.24 -29.14
C LEU A 11 -10.36 23.89 -27.92
N CYS A 12 -10.74 22.89 -27.12
CA CYS A 12 -10.10 22.50 -25.87
C CYS A 12 -9.34 21.17 -26.02
N ILE A 13 -8.55 20.84 -25.00
CA ILE A 13 -7.98 19.50 -24.79
C ILE A 13 -8.36 19.13 -23.36
N ASP A 14 -9.38 18.30 -23.20
CA ASP A 14 -10.02 18.04 -21.91
C ASP A 14 -9.20 17.08 -21.02
N PRO A 15 -8.57 17.57 -19.93
CA PRO A 15 -7.81 16.72 -19.03
C PRO A 15 -8.69 15.88 -18.09
N ILE A 16 -9.97 16.22 -17.89
CA ILE A 16 -10.91 15.40 -17.10
C ILE A 16 -11.17 14.07 -17.82
N ALA A 17 -11.45 14.14 -19.12
CA ALA A 17 -11.65 12.95 -19.94
C ALA A 17 -10.38 12.07 -19.96
N ALA A 18 -9.20 12.67 -20.10
CA ALA A 18 -7.93 11.95 -20.06
C ALA A 18 -7.70 11.28 -18.69
N ALA A 19 -7.94 11.98 -17.58
CA ALA A 19 -7.77 11.45 -16.23
C ALA A 19 -8.71 10.26 -15.95
N ALA A 20 -9.97 10.32 -16.40
CA ALA A 20 -10.90 9.20 -16.28
C ALA A 20 -10.40 7.96 -17.04
N ALA A 21 -9.90 8.13 -18.27
CA ALA A 21 -9.31 7.05 -19.06
C ALA A 21 -8.05 6.46 -18.41
N VAL A 22 -7.21 7.31 -17.79
CA VAL A 22 -6.03 6.87 -17.02
C VAL A 22 -6.48 6.02 -15.83
N ILE A 23 -7.45 6.46 -15.03
CA ILE A 23 -7.94 5.72 -13.86
C ILE A 23 -8.47 4.33 -14.25
N GLN A 24 -9.23 4.25 -15.33
CA GLN A 24 -9.73 2.98 -15.84
C GLN A 24 -8.60 2.07 -16.34
N SER A 25 -7.67 2.62 -17.11
CA SER A 25 -6.56 1.86 -17.68
C SER A 25 -5.56 1.40 -16.61
N ALA A 26 -5.37 2.19 -15.55
CA ALA A 26 -4.47 1.87 -14.44
C ALA A 26 -4.84 0.55 -13.73
N GLN A 27 -6.10 0.11 -13.80
CA GLN A 27 -6.53 -1.18 -13.27
C GLN A 27 -5.88 -2.37 -14.00
N GLN A 28 -5.41 -2.16 -15.23
CA GLN A 28 -4.70 -3.18 -16.02
C GLN A 28 -3.29 -3.43 -15.49
N VAL A 29 -2.67 -2.47 -14.80
CA VAL A 29 -1.35 -2.65 -14.18
C VAL A 29 -1.38 -3.88 -13.28
N ILE A 30 -2.24 -3.88 -12.25
CA ILE A 30 -2.30 -5.01 -11.32
C ILE A 30 -2.91 -6.24 -11.98
N SER A 31 -3.97 -6.07 -12.80
CA SER A 31 -4.70 -7.24 -13.28
C SER A 31 -4.00 -7.99 -14.40
N ARG A 32 -3.14 -7.35 -15.23
CA ARG A 32 -2.54 -7.93 -16.44
C ARG A 32 -1.00 -7.89 -16.47
N GLU A 33 -0.36 -6.93 -15.82
CA GLU A 33 1.12 -6.77 -15.88
C GLU A 33 1.84 -7.45 -14.72
N ILE A 34 1.19 -7.63 -13.58
CA ILE A 34 1.80 -8.20 -12.38
C ILE A 34 1.48 -9.69 -12.25
N ASP A 35 2.49 -10.48 -11.86
CA ASP A 35 2.30 -11.89 -11.53
C ASP A 35 1.22 -12.00 -10.43
N PRO A 36 0.10 -12.69 -10.69
CA PRO A 36 -0.97 -12.84 -9.72
C PRO A 36 -0.53 -13.55 -8.43
N VAL A 37 0.57 -14.30 -8.44
CA VAL A 37 1.15 -14.94 -7.25
C VAL A 37 1.93 -13.95 -6.40
N GLN A 38 2.68 -13.03 -7.02
CA GLN A 38 3.40 -11.97 -6.30
C GLN A 38 2.44 -10.91 -5.75
N GLY A 39 1.41 -10.59 -6.53
CA GLY A 39 0.40 -9.60 -6.18
C GLY A 39 0.95 -8.17 -6.14
N GLY A 40 0.04 -7.21 -5.95
CA GLY A 40 0.38 -5.80 -5.86
C GLY A 40 -0.88 -4.95 -5.68
N VAL A 41 -0.69 -3.72 -5.22
CA VAL A 41 -1.75 -2.74 -5.09
C VAL A 41 -1.32 -1.50 -5.84
N LEU A 42 -2.23 -0.95 -6.65
CA LEU A 42 -2.15 0.40 -7.17
C LEU A 42 -3.53 1.03 -6.95
N SER A 43 -3.56 2.15 -6.25
CA SER A 43 -4.82 2.84 -5.91
C SER A 43 -4.66 4.33 -6.13
N ILE A 44 -5.50 4.90 -6.98
CA ILE A 44 -5.64 6.35 -7.13
C ILE A 44 -6.71 6.78 -6.12
N THR A 45 -6.31 7.54 -5.12
CA THR A 45 -7.13 7.86 -3.95
C THR A 45 -7.55 9.32 -3.89
N ARG A 46 -7.00 10.16 -4.77
CA ARG A 46 -7.35 11.58 -4.90
C ARG A 46 -7.33 12.01 -6.36
N ILE A 47 -8.36 12.74 -6.76
CA ILE A 47 -8.49 13.40 -8.05
C ILE A 47 -8.96 14.83 -7.82
N GLU A 48 -8.30 15.80 -8.44
CA GLU A 48 -8.66 17.21 -8.38
C GLU A 48 -8.57 17.85 -9.76
N GLY A 49 -9.60 18.57 -10.17
CA GLY A 49 -9.61 19.31 -11.43
C GLY A 49 -10.93 20.03 -11.67
N GLY A 50 -10.87 21.16 -12.35
CA GLY A 50 -12.04 22.02 -12.57
C GLY A 50 -12.35 22.94 -11.39
N THR A 51 -13.14 23.96 -11.66
CA THR A 51 -13.60 24.96 -10.67
C THR A 51 -15.09 25.22 -10.74
N THR A 52 -15.73 25.00 -11.89
CA THR A 52 -17.15 25.23 -12.14
C THR A 52 -17.64 24.30 -13.26
N HIS A 53 -18.94 24.23 -13.48
CA HIS A 53 -19.60 23.29 -14.40
C HIS A 53 -19.49 23.64 -15.89
N ASN A 54 -19.16 24.89 -16.25
CA ASN A 54 -19.20 25.39 -17.63
C ASN A 54 -17.81 25.71 -18.23
N ILE A 55 -16.74 25.29 -17.55
CA ILE A 55 -15.34 25.48 -17.97
C ILE A 55 -14.62 24.13 -17.97
N ILE A 56 -13.96 23.82 -19.08
CA ILE A 56 -12.98 22.71 -19.16
C ILE A 56 -11.68 23.22 -18.53
N PRO A 57 -11.10 22.52 -17.53
CA PRO A 57 -9.87 22.96 -16.87
C PRO A 57 -8.62 22.76 -17.73
N GLU A 58 -7.52 23.38 -17.32
CA GLU A 58 -6.22 23.21 -17.97
C GLU A 58 -5.46 21.96 -17.50
N SER A 59 -5.72 21.50 -16.27
CA SER A 59 -5.06 20.36 -15.64
C SER A 59 -5.99 19.56 -14.72
N VAL A 60 -5.59 18.31 -14.45
CA VAL A 60 -6.14 17.43 -13.41
C VAL A 60 -4.97 16.85 -12.64
N TYR A 61 -5.07 16.83 -11.32
CA TYR A 61 -4.10 16.22 -10.43
C TYR A 61 -4.64 14.85 -9.96
N LEU A 62 -3.81 13.81 -10.09
CA LEU A 62 -4.07 12.48 -9.58
C LEU A 62 -3.03 12.15 -8.52
N GLN A 63 -3.48 11.61 -7.39
CA GLN A 63 -2.61 11.11 -6.33
C GLN A 63 -3.09 9.74 -5.87
N GLY A 64 -2.14 8.89 -5.56
CA GLY A 64 -2.39 7.50 -5.23
C GLY A 64 -1.22 6.85 -4.53
N THR A 65 -1.29 5.53 -4.39
CA THR A 65 -0.31 4.73 -3.69
C THR A 65 -0.11 3.38 -4.38
N THR A 66 1.10 2.83 -4.25
CA THR A 66 1.42 1.46 -4.63
C THR A 66 1.83 0.63 -3.41
N ARG A 67 1.57 -0.67 -3.43
CA ARG A 67 2.10 -1.66 -2.47
C ARG A 67 2.54 -2.91 -3.21
N PHE A 68 3.62 -3.51 -2.75
CA PHE A 68 4.20 -4.72 -3.30
C PHE A 68 5.05 -5.40 -2.23
N LEU A 69 5.19 -6.72 -2.33
CA LEU A 69 5.99 -7.55 -1.41
C LEU A 69 7.34 -7.98 -2.02
N HIS A 70 7.56 -7.62 -3.29
CA HIS A 70 8.76 -7.91 -4.05
C HIS A 70 9.23 -6.64 -4.77
N PRO A 71 10.52 -6.29 -4.72
CA PRO A 71 11.05 -5.11 -5.41
C PRO A 71 10.75 -5.12 -6.91
N GLU A 72 10.86 -6.28 -7.55
CA GLU A 72 10.63 -6.45 -8.99
C GLU A 72 9.17 -6.14 -9.37
N ALA A 73 8.22 -6.53 -8.52
CA ALA A 73 6.81 -6.18 -8.69
C ALA A 73 6.61 -4.66 -8.57
N GLY A 74 7.32 -3.99 -7.65
CA GLY A 74 7.29 -2.54 -7.52
C GLY A 74 7.78 -1.82 -8.77
N GLU A 75 8.95 -2.23 -9.29
CA GLU A 75 9.50 -1.70 -10.54
C GLU A 75 8.55 -1.90 -11.72
N ALA A 76 7.96 -3.10 -11.84
CA ALA A 76 6.99 -3.43 -12.87
C ALA A 76 5.72 -2.56 -12.78
N ILE A 77 5.16 -2.39 -11.58
CA ILE A 77 3.99 -1.52 -11.35
C ILE A 77 4.30 -0.08 -11.80
N HIS A 78 5.45 0.46 -11.39
CA HIS A 78 5.83 1.83 -11.71
C HIS A 78 6.10 2.04 -13.20
N ALA A 79 6.75 1.07 -13.85
CA ALA A 79 7.00 1.11 -15.28
C ALA A 79 5.69 1.04 -16.08
N ALA A 80 4.82 0.08 -15.78
CA ALA A 80 3.53 -0.10 -16.45
C ALA A 80 2.60 1.09 -16.25
N PHE A 81 2.52 1.63 -15.02
CA PHE A 81 1.69 2.81 -14.76
C PHE A 81 2.19 4.04 -15.52
N ARG A 82 3.52 4.24 -15.60
CA ARG A 82 4.10 5.33 -16.39
C ARG A 82 3.73 5.21 -17.87
N GLN A 83 3.85 4.01 -18.45
CA GLN A 83 3.47 3.77 -19.85
C GLN A 83 1.98 4.06 -20.11
N ILE A 84 1.09 3.60 -19.23
CA ILE A 84 -0.35 3.87 -19.35
C ILE A 84 -0.63 5.37 -19.23
N LEU A 85 -0.05 6.03 -18.23
CA LEU A 85 -0.26 7.46 -18.00
C LEU A 85 0.16 8.29 -19.23
N GLU A 86 1.37 8.05 -19.75
CA GLU A 86 1.91 8.75 -20.91
C GLU A 86 1.12 8.42 -22.18
N GLY A 87 0.84 7.14 -22.43
CA GLY A 87 0.12 6.69 -23.62
C GLY A 87 -1.32 7.20 -23.68
N VAL A 88 -2.07 7.10 -22.58
CA VAL A 88 -3.45 7.58 -22.50
C VAL A 88 -3.50 9.10 -22.58
N ALA A 89 -2.61 9.81 -21.89
CA ALA A 89 -2.57 11.26 -21.98
C ALA A 89 -2.28 11.73 -23.41
N ALA A 90 -1.28 11.13 -24.07
CA ALA A 90 -0.94 11.45 -25.46
C ALA A 90 -2.11 11.18 -26.42
N ALA A 91 -2.83 10.07 -26.25
CA ALA A 91 -4.03 9.75 -27.05
C ALA A 91 -5.15 10.81 -26.91
N HIS A 92 -5.21 11.47 -25.76
CA HIS A 92 -6.14 12.58 -25.49
C HIS A 92 -5.55 13.97 -25.81
N GLY A 93 -4.33 14.05 -26.38
CA GLY A 93 -3.63 15.32 -26.65
C GLY A 93 -3.13 16.04 -25.40
N CYS A 94 -3.13 15.39 -24.24
CA CYS A 94 -2.60 15.91 -22.99
C CYS A 94 -1.11 15.59 -22.83
N THR A 95 -0.44 16.39 -22.02
CA THR A 95 0.87 16.08 -21.44
C THR A 95 0.70 15.67 -19.98
N THR A 96 1.65 14.90 -19.47
CA THR A 96 1.68 14.44 -18.07
C THR A 96 3.05 14.65 -17.46
N GLU A 97 3.05 14.76 -16.14
CA GLU A 97 4.23 14.68 -15.29
C GLU A 97 3.91 13.70 -14.17
N ILE A 98 4.85 12.84 -13.81
CA ILE A 98 4.71 11.88 -12.71
C ILE A 98 5.86 12.05 -11.74
N THR A 99 5.51 12.22 -10.47
CA THR A 99 6.46 12.17 -9.36
C THR A 99 6.19 10.88 -8.59
N LEU A 100 7.21 10.02 -8.50
CA LEU A 100 7.18 8.86 -7.62
C LEU A 100 7.93 9.22 -6.34
N HIS A 101 7.30 8.95 -5.20
CA HIS A 101 7.92 9.09 -3.90
C HIS A 101 8.18 7.70 -3.36
N ASP A 102 9.41 7.43 -2.95
CA ASP A 102 9.74 6.22 -2.24
C ASP A 102 8.98 6.20 -0.91
N GLY A 103 8.23 5.12 -0.70
CA GLY A 103 7.58 4.84 0.57
C GLY A 103 8.52 4.11 1.52
N TYR A 104 7.91 3.36 2.44
CA TYR A 104 8.67 2.43 3.27
C TYR A 104 9.16 1.24 2.44
N PRO A 105 10.39 0.76 2.67
CA PRO A 105 10.84 -0.53 2.17
C PRO A 105 9.90 -1.67 2.58
N ILE A 106 10.07 -2.83 1.94
CA ILE A 106 9.34 -4.04 2.34
C ILE A 106 9.78 -4.43 3.76
N THR A 107 8.83 -4.57 4.67
CA THR A 107 9.08 -5.14 6.01
C THR A 107 9.34 -6.64 5.87
N PHE A 108 10.61 -6.98 5.70
CA PHE A 108 11.07 -8.35 5.53
C PHE A 108 11.69 -8.86 6.83
N ASN A 109 11.11 -9.92 7.39
CA ASN A 109 11.70 -10.60 8.54
C ASN A 109 12.87 -11.46 8.07
N ALA A 110 14.07 -11.16 8.57
CA ALA A 110 15.26 -11.96 8.27
C ALA A 110 15.05 -13.40 8.78
N PRO A 111 15.32 -14.45 7.98
CA PRO A 111 15.04 -15.84 8.35
C PRO A 111 15.61 -16.22 9.73
N GLU A 112 16.85 -15.82 10.02
CA GLU A 112 17.49 -16.12 11.30
C GLU A 112 16.83 -15.42 12.49
N ALA A 113 16.34 -14.19 12.31
CA ALA A 113 15.64 -13.45 13.35
C ALA A 113 14.23 -14.01 13.56
N TYR A 114 13.58 -14.40 12.46
CA TYR A 114 12.26 -15.03 12.47
C TYR A 114 12.28 -16.41 13.14
N ASP A 115 13.23 -17.27 12.78
CA ASP A 115 13.37 -18.62 13.35
C ASP A 115 13.69 -18.54 14.85
N ARG A 116 14.55 -17.59 15.25
CA ARG A 116 14.81 -17.30 16.67
C ARG A 116 13.54 -16.86 17.39
N TRP A 117 12.78 -15.94 16.80
CA TRP A 117 11.52 -15.45 17.38
C TRP A 117 10.48 -16.57 17.51
N GLN A 118 10.30 -17.39 16.48
CA GLN A 118 9.38 -18.54 16.52
C GLN A 118 9.76 -19.52 17.63
N ARG A 119 11.04 -19.89 17.75
CA ARG A 119 11.52 -20.81 18.79
C ARG A 119 11.26 -20.28 20.20
N ILE A 120 11.59 -19.01 20.45
CA ILE A 120 11.41 -18.37 21.76
C ILE A 120 9.92 -18.33 22.12
N THR A 121 9.09 -17.80 21.22
CA THR A 121 7.65 -17.67 21.48
C THR A 121 6.95 -19.02 21.62
N ALA A 122 7.33 -20.04 20.82
CA ALA A 122 6.79 -21.39 20.97
C ALA A 122 7.20 -22.02 22.32
N THR A 123 8.41 -21.77 22.80
CA THR A 123 8.87 -22.27 24.11
C THR A 123 8.15 -21.58 25.26
N THR A 124 7.98 -20.25 25.17
CA THR A 124 7.35 -19.43 26.23
C THR A 124 5.83 -19.65 26.28
N PHE A 125 5.17 -19.64 25.13
CA PHE A 125 3.70 -19.64 25.06
C PHE A 125 3.10 -20.99 24.63
N GLY A 126 3.88 -21.91 24.09
CA GLY A 126 3.40 -23.13 23.46
C GLY A 126 3.00 -22.90 21.99
N GLU A 127 3.26 -23.89 21.15
CA GLU A 127 3.09 -23.81 19.68
C GLU A 127 1.69 -23.37 19.26
N GLN A 128 0.64 -23.80 19.97
CA GLN A 128 -0.74 -23.44 19.68
C GLN A 128 -1.09 -21.94 19.86
N ARG A 129 -0.20 -21.15 20.48
CA ARG A 129 -0.38 -19.69 20.66
C ARG A 129 0.51 -18.86 19.72
N VAL A 130 1.22 -19.51 18.80
CA VAL A 130 2.10 -18.85 17.83
C VAL A 130 1.63 -19.18 16.42
N GLU A 131 1.15 -18.17 15.71
CA GLU A 131 0.62 -18.32 14.36
C GLU A 131 1.52 -17.62 13.34
N THR A 132 1.66 -18.24 12.16
CA THR A 132 2.29 -17.60 11.00
C THR A 132 1.22 -16.80 10.26
N MET A 133 1.39 -15.48 10.24
CA MET A 133 0.50 -14.59 9.50
C MET A 133 0.82 -14.64 8.00
N ALA A 134 -0.22 -14.60 7.16
CA ALA A 134 -0.03 -14.32 5.73
C ALA A 134 0.57 -12.92 5.53
N PRO A 135 1.36 -12.68 4.48
CA PRO A 135 1.85 -11.35 4.17
C PRO A 135 0.71 -10.34 4.03
N VAL A 136 0.93 -9.11 4.52
CA VAL A 136 -0.03 -8.01 4.46
C VAL A 136 0.53 -6.87 3.61
N MET A 137 -0.36 -6.13 2.94
CA MET A 137 0.03 -4.98 2.09
C MET A 137 0.18 -3.67 2.89
N GLY A 138 0.19 -3.74 4.22
CA GLY A 138 0.49 -2.60 5.08
C GLY A 138 1.95 -2.15 4.91
N GLY A 139 2.20 -0.85 5.01
CA GLY A 139 3.56 -0.32 5.06
C GLY A 139 3.93 0.00 6.52
N GLU A 140 5.17 -0.28 6.90
CA GLU A 140 5.68 -0.09 8.27
C GLU A 140 7.10 0.48 8.21
N ASP A 141 7.38 1.53 8.98
CA ASP A 141 8.67 2.21 8.96
C ASP A 141 9.77 1.42 9.68
N PHE A 142 9.38 0.41 10.48
CA PHE A 142 10.30 -0.59 11.03
C PHE A 142 11.17 -1.26 9.95
N SER A 143 10.68 -1.33 8.72
CA SER A 143 11.42 -1.85 7.56
C SER A 143 12.80 -1.20 7.39
N PHE A 144 13.00 0.06 7.79
CA PHE A 144 14.32 0.70 7.74
C PHE A 144 15.34 0.07 8.68
N TYR A 145 14.93 -0.45 9.86
CA TYR A 145 15.85 -1.20 10.73
C TYR A 145 16.26 -2.51 10.08
N GLY A 146 15.32 -3.21 9.43
CA GLY A 146 15.56 -4.44 8.69
C GLY A 146 16.54 -4.30 7.52
N GLN A 147 16.72 -3.09 6.98
CA GLN A 147 17.76 -2.82 5.98
C GLN A 147 19.18 -2.74 6.55
N GLN A 148 19.32 -2.50 7.86
CA GLN A 148 20.61 -2.30 8.52
C GLN A 148 21.08 -3.55 9.26
N ILE A 149 20.14 -4.30 9.86
CA ILE A 149 20.42 -5.48 10.68
C ILE A 149 19.35 -6.54 10.48
N PRO A 150 19.66 -7.83 10.70
CA PRO A 150 18.63 -8.87 10.79
C PRO A 150 17.58 -8.49 11.82
N ALA A 151 16.33 -8.35 11.37
CA ALA A 151 15.22 -7.88 12.19
C ALA A 151 14.00 -8.77 12.00
N CYS A 152 13.15 -8.84 13.03
CA CYS A 152 11.87 -9.53 12.99
C CYS A 152 10.78 -8.61 13.57
N PHE A 153 9.82 -8.26 12.73
CA PHE A 153 8.58 -7.58 13.08
C PHE A 153 7.47 -8.60 13.27
N PHE A 154 6.67 -8.45 14.32
CA PHE A 154 5.60 -9.39 14.65
C PHE A 154 4.34 -8.65 15.08
N ALA A 155 3.20 -9.32 14.94
CA ALA A 155 1.93 -8.84 15.47
C ALA A 155 1.65 -9.51 16.82
N LEU A 156 1.15 -8.73 17.77
CA LEU A 156 0.56 -9.25 19.00
C LEU A 156 -0.94 -9.42 18.80
N GLY A 157 -1.46 -10.62 19.06
CA GLY A 157 -2.89 -10.88 19.01
C GLY A 157 -3.64 -10.09 20.09
N LEU A 158 -4.62 -9.29 19.68
CA LEU A 158 -5.43 -8.47 20.60
C LEU A 158 -6.85 -8.99 20.81
N LEU A 159 -7.32 -9.97 20.02
CA LEU A 159 -8.68 -10.49 20.11
C LEU A 159 -8.91 -11.19 21.46
N PRO A 160 -9.82 -10.71 22.31
CA PRO A 160 -10.18 -11.39 23.56
C PRO A 160 -10.79 -12.77 23.26
N ALA A 161 -10.52 -13.76 24.11
CA ALA A 161 -10.91 -15.15 23.88
C ALA A 161 -12.44 -15.36 23.82
N GLU A 162 -13.21 -14.47 24.44
CA GLU A 162 -14.67 -14.48 24.46
C GLU A 162 -15.32 -13.78 23.26
N LYS A 163 -14.52 -13.18 22.36
CA LYS A 163 -15.01 -12.48 21.16
C LYS A 163 -14.61 -13.22 19.89
N SER A 164 -15.47 -13.12 18.88
CA SER A 164 -15.20 -13.65 17.53
C SER A 164 -14.51 -12.66 16.61
N ASP A 165 -14.62 -11.36 16.90
CA ASP A 165 -14.06 -10.28 16.09
C ASP A 165 -13.71 -9.04 16.93
N MET A 166 -12.93 -8.16 16.32
CA MET A 166 -12.50 -6.88 16.87
C MET A 166 -12.35 -5.88 15.72
N PRO A 167 -12.73 -4.60 15.88
CA PRO A 167 -12.44 -3.58 14.86
C PRO A 167 -10.94 -3.56 14.54
N GLY A 168 -10.59 -3.41 13.26
CA GLY A 168 -9.19 -3.36 12.82
C GLY A 168 -8.50 -2.02 13.09
N LEU A 169 -7.19 -1.97 12.83
CA LEU A 169 -6.39 -0.74 12.87
C LEU A 169 -7.05 0.38 12.04
N HIS A 170 -6.97 1.62 12.52
CA HIS A 170 -7.60 2.83 11.95
C HIS A 170 -9.14 2.86 11.96
N HIS A 171 -9.82 1.84 12.47
CA HIS A 171 -11.27 1.90 12.65
C HIS A 171 -11.62 2.84 13.83
N PRO A 172 -12.61 3.76 13.72
CA PRO A 172 -12.96 4.71 14.80
C PRO A 172 -13.42 4.08 16.13
N ARG A 173 -13.78 2.80 16.08
CA ARG A 173 -14.18 1.98 17.24
C ARG A 173 -13.07 1.03 17.71
N PHE A 174 -11.87 1.13 17.14
CA PHE A 174 -10.73 0.37 17.62
C PHE A 174 -10.46 0.76 19.08
N ASP A 175 -10.36 -0.24 19.93
CA ASP A 175 -10.10 -0.09 21.36
C ASP A 175 -9.09 -1.16 21.74
N PHE A 176 -7.95 -0.78 22.33
CA PHE A 176 -6.85 -1.70 22.56
C PHE A 176 -7.21 -2.70 23.68
N ASN A 177 -6.81 -3.96 23.54
CA ASN A 177 -7.02 -4.96 24.59
C ASN A 177 -5.87 -4.92 25.61
N ASP A 178 -6.07 -4.24 26.74
CA ASP A 178 -5.06 -4.09 27.79
C ASP A 178 -4.61 -5.44 28.40
N ASP A 179 -5.44 -6.48 28.34
CA ASP A 179 -5.07 -7.81 28.83
C ASP A 179 -3.93 -8.45 28.00
N ALA A 180 -3.72 -7.98 26.76
CA ALA A 180 -2.62 -8.43 25.91
C ALA A 180 -1.26 -7.83 26.31
N ILE A 181 -1.22 -6.76 27.13
CA ILE A 181 0.02 -6.05 27.49
C ILE A 181 1.00 -7.00 28.18
N ALA A 182 0.52 -7.80 29.14
CA ALA A 182 1.36 -8.73 29.88
C ALA A 182 2.05 -9.74 28.95
N MET A 183 1.32 -10.25 27.95
CA MET A 183 1.86 -11.16 26.94
C MET A 183 2.92 -10.48 26.06
N GLY A 184 2.67 -9.23 25.64
CA GLY A 184 3.65 -8.45 24.88
C GLY A 184 4.95 -8.22 25.66
N ILE A 185 4.85 -7.85 26.94
CA ILE A 185 6.01 -7.67 27.83
C ILE A 185 6.77 -8.98 27.99
N GLU A 186 6.06 -10.08 28.26
CA GLU A 186 6.67 -11.40 28.42
C GLU A 186 7.40 -11.84 27.15
N ALA A 187 6.83 -11.59 25.97
CA ALA A 187 7.45 -11.94 24.70
C ALA A 187 8.78 -11.17 24.47
N PHE A 188 8.81 -9.87 24.76
CA PHE A 188 10.05 -9.09 24.70
C PHE A 188 11.05 -9.51 25.78
N ALA A 189 10.60 -9.79 27.01
CA ALA A 189 11.47 -10.24 28.10
C ALA A 189 12.13 -11.59 27.76
N ALA A 190 11.37 -12.52 27.17
CA ALA A 190 11.89 -13.80 26.69
C ALA A 190 12.94 -13.61 25.59
N LEU A 191 12.72 -12.67 24.65
CA LEU A 191 13.67 -12.35 23.59
C LEU A 191 15.00 -11.79 24.11
N VAL A 192 14.95 -10.98 25.17
CA VAL A 192 16.14 -10.41 25.82
C VAL A 192 16.90 -11.46 26.64
N CYS A 193 16.20 -12.47 27.18
CA CYS A 193 16.79 -13.51 28.03
C CYS A 193 17.35 -14.72 27.27
N ASP A 194 17.00 -14.90 25.98
CA ASP A 194 17.54 -15.97 25.11
C ASP A 194 18.99 -15.70 24.68
#